data_AF-K9RUG5-F1
#
_entry.id   AF-K9RUG5-F1
#
_cell.length_a   1.000
_cell.length_b   1.000
_cell.length_c   1.000
_cell.angle_alpha   90.00
_cell.angle_beta   90.00
_cell.angle_gamma   90.00
#
_symmetry.space_group_name_H-M   'P 1'
#
loop_
_entity.id
_entity.type
_entity.pdbx_description
1 polymer ?
#
loop_
_entity_poly.entity_id
_entity_poly.type
_entity_poly.pdbx_seq_one_letter_code
_entity_poly.pdbx_strand_id
1 'polypeptide(L)'
;MKFRVNTPTVVSEVIEGEAVILNLDSGNYYSMEGSGAIIWELLSQGLTVTDIGNWLAKTFSDHPDRMMNTVVGLVSELQMEGLIVPLGEDLPDPEPLNLDNIAVEKSFVEPKLCKYSDLQDLLILDPIHDVTDSGWPKANIE
;
A
#
# COMPACT_ATOMS: atom_id res chain seq x y z
N MET A 1 17.30 3.65 -5.93
CA MET A 1 16.26 3.10 -6.83
C MET A 1 14.94 3.78 -6.52
N LYS A 2 14.19 4.17 -7.56
CA LYS A 2 12.85 4.73 -7.45
C LYS A 2 11.82 3.71 -7.89
N PHE A 3 10.65 3.76 -7.27
CA PHE A 3 9.50 2.93 -7.61
C PHE A 3 8.27 3.83 -7.75
N ARG A 4 7.26 3.32 -8.44
CA ARG A 4 5.92 3.89 -8.44
C ARG A 4 4.90 2.79 -8.22
N VAL A 5 3.71 3.18 -7.76
CA VAL A 5 2.55 2.28 -7.73
C VAL A 5 2.26 1.79 -9.16
N ASN A 6 1.90 0.51 -9.28
CA ASN A 6 1.61 -0.12 -10.56
C ASN A 6 0.21 0.27 -11.08
N THR A 7 0.01 1.56 -11.35
CA THR A 7 -1.24 2.10 -11.89
C THR A 7 -1.36 1.80 -13.40
N PRO A 8 -2.57 1.52 -13.93
CA PRO A 8 -3.87 1.56 -13.24
C PRO A 8 -4.27 0.24 -12.55
N THR A 9 -3.46 -0.81 -12.65
CA THR A 9 -3.75 -2.14 -12.09
C THR A 9 -3.87 -2.13 -10.57
N VAL A 10 -3.12 -1.26 -9.89
CA VAL A 10 -3.12 -1.16 -8.43
C VAL A 10 -3.86 0.10 -8.00
N VAL A 11 -4.83 -0.08 -7.11
CA VAL A 11 -5.56 0.98 -6.42
C VAL A 11 -5.23 0.88 -4.95
N SER A 12 -4.96 2.02 -4.30
CA SER A 12 -4.62 2.03 -2.88
C SER A 12 -5.09 3.30 -2.20
N GLU A 13 -5.36 3.20 -0.90
CA GLU A 13 -5.66 4.32 -0.02
C GLU A 13 -4.96 4.12 1.33
N VAL A 14 -4.56 5.21 1.99
CA VAL A 14 -4.06 5.16 3.37
C VAL A 14 -5.14 5.76 4.27
N ILE A 15 -5.69 4.95 5.16
CA ILE A 15 -6.81 5.29 6.03
C ILE A 15 -6.36 5.06 7.47
N GLU A 16 -6.37 6.12 8.30
CA GLU A 16 -6.00 6.04 9.72
C GLU A 16 -4.62 5.39 10.00
N GLY A 17 -3.68 5.48 9.06
CA GLY A 17 -2.34 4.87 9.19
C GLY A 17 -2.25 3.42 8.73
N GLU A 18 -3.32 2.88 8.14
CA GLU A 18 -3.34 1.60 7.42
C GLU A 18 -3.35 1.85 5.92
N ALA A 19 -2.40 1.26 5.19
CA ALA A 19 -2.40 1.22 3.74
C ALA A 19 -3.23 0.03 3.25
N VAL A 20 -4.31 0.32 2.56
CA VAL A 20 -5.20 -0.65 1.91
C VAL A 20 -4.91 -0.67 0.42
N ILE A 21 -4.57 -1.83 -0.14
CA ILE A 21 -4.09 -1.97 -1.50
C ILE A 21 -4.83 -3.11 -2.21
N LEU A 22 -5.35 -2.82 -3.40
CA LEU A 22 -6.02 -3.77 -4.27
C LEU A 22 -5.25 -3.90 -5.59
N ASN A 23 -4.86 -5.13 -5.94
CA ASN A 23 -4.31 -5.44 -7.25
C ASN A 23 -5.42 -6.01 -8.13
N LEU A 24 -5.87 -5.25 -9.12
CA LEU A 24 -7.01 -5.59 -9.99
C LEU A 24 -6.74 -6.75 -10.94
N ASP A 25 -5.48 -6.98 -11.34
CA ASP A 25 -5.13 -8.08 -12.25
C ASP A 25 -5.18 -9.43 -11.54
N SER A 26 -4.68 -9.48 -10.30
CA SER A 26 -4.72 -10.70 -9.49
C SER A 26 -6.00 -10.84 -8.67
N GLY A 27 -6.72 -9.73 -8.46
CA GLY A 27 -7.83 -9.57 -7.53
C GLY A 27 -7.48 -9.82 -6.06
N ASN A 28 -6.19 -9.81 -5.71
CA ASN A 28 -5.74 -9.92 -4.33
C ASN A 28 -5.85 -8.58 -3.60
N TYR A 29 -6.25 -8.67 -2.34
CA TYR A 29 -6.27 -7.57 -1.39
C TYR A 29 -5.05 -7.64 -0.48
N TYR A 30 -4.48 -6.49 -0.13
CA TYR A 30 -3.36 -6.38 0.78
C TYR A 30 -3.60 -5.27 1.79
N SER A 31 -3.09 -5.44 3.00
CA SER A 31 -2.99 -4.36 3.98
C SER A 31 -1.64 -4.31 4.67
N MET A 32 -1.28 -3.11 5.13
CA MET A 32 -0.10 -2.84 5.93
C MET A 32 -0.40 -1.72 6.92
N GLU A 33 0.12 -1.83 8.13
CA GLU A 33 -0.02 -0.80 9.17
C GLU A 33 1.36 -0.30 9.62
N GLY A 34 1.38 0.80 10.38
CA GLY A 34 2.58 1.31 11.03
C GLY A 34 3.69 1.62 10.04
N SER A 35 4.88 1.04 10.23
CA SER A 35 6.03 1.29 9.37
C SER A 35 5.80 0.86 7.92
N GLY A 36 4.96 -0.16 7.67
CA GLY A 36 4.62 -0.61 6.32
C GLY A 36 3.79 0.41 5.56
N ALA A 37 2.78 0.98 6.21
CA ALA A 37 1.96 2.06 5.65
C ALA A 37 2.79 3.31 5.38
N ILE A 38 3.68 3.69 6.30
CA ILE A 38 4.60 4.83 6.12
C ILE A 38 5.52 4.59 4.91
N ILE A 39 6.14 3.42 4.80
CA ILE A 39 7.00 3.11 3.65
C ILE A 39 6.20 3.15 2.35
N TRP A 40 4.98 2.61 2.33
CA TRP A 40 4.09 2.68 1.17
C TRP A 40 3.78 4.12 0.76
N GLU A 41 3.40 4.97 1.71
CA GLU A 41 3.08 6.37 1.48
C GLU A 41 4.30 7.14 0.94
N LEU A 42 5.50 6.89 1.48
CA LEU A 42 6.73 7.51 1.00
C LEU A 42 7.11 7.03 -0.42
N LEU A 43 6.93 5.74 -0.70
CA LEU A 43 7.18 5.18 -2.03
C LEU A 43 6.19 5.72 -3.06
N SER A 44 4.90 5.83 -2.72
CA SER A 44 3.86 6.34 -3.63
C SER A 44 4.08 7.80 -3.98
N GLN A 45 4.71 8.56 -3.08
CA GLN A 45 5.15 9.93 -3.30
C GLN A 45 6.49 10.04 -4.06
N GLY A 46 7.15 8.92 -4.36
CA GLY A 46 8.32 8.85 -5.25
C GLY A 46 9.67 8.95 -4.56
N LEU A 47 9.75 8.79 -3.23
CA LEU A 47 11.05 8.71 -2.56
C LEU A 47 11.85 7.50 -3.03
N THR A 48 13.18 7.64 -3.02
CA THR A 48 14.04 6.50 -3.25
C THR A 48 14.07 5.60 -2.02
N VAL A 49 14.34 4.30 -2.23
CA VAL A 49 14.59 3.33 -1.15
C VAL A 49 15.63 3.86 -0.15
N THR A 50 16.64 4.58 -0.65
CA THR A 50 17.72 5.13 0.17
C THR A 50 17.23 6.27 1.06
N ASP A 51 16.42 7.19 0.51
CA ASP A 51 15.86 8.31 1.27
C ASP A 51 14.91 7.82 2.37
N ILE A 52 14.09 6.81 2.06
CA ILE A 52 13.17 6.19 3.03
C ILE A 52 13.95 5.54 4.17
N GLY A 53 14.98 4.74 3.85
CA GLY A 53 15.81 4.10 4.88
C GLY A 53 16.51 5.10 5.79
N ASN A 54 17.05 6.19 5.22
CA ASN A 54 17.68 7.26 5.98
C ASN A 54 16.68 8.01 6.87
N TRP A 55 15.48 8.29 6.34
CA TRP A 55 14.43 8.93 7.10
C TRP A 55 13.98 8.07 8.29
N LEU A 56 13.71 6.77 8.07
CA LEU A 56 13.34 5.84 9.14
C LEU A 56 14.43 5.75 10.22
N ALA A 57 15.71 5.65 9.84
CA ALA A 57 16.82 5.58 10.78
C ALA A 57 16.88 6.82 11.68
N LYS A 58 16.66 8.02 11.10
CA LYS A 58 16.60 9.27 11.86
C LYS A 58 15.36 9.32 12.77
N THR A 59 14.21 8.94 12.26
CA THR A 59 12.92 9.02 12.96
C THR A 59 12.87 8.06 14.16
N PHE A 60 13.33 6.83 13.99
CA PHE A 60 13.30 5.79 15.03
C PHE A 60 14.60 5.69 15.84
N SER A 61 15.61 6.52 15.55
CA SER A 61 16.93 6.49 16.21
C SER A 61 17.58 5.10 16.21
N ASP A 62 17.45 4.37 15.11
CA ASP A 62 17.95 3.00 14.93
C ASP A 62 19.10 2.97 13.91
N HIS A 63 19.77 1.83 13.76
CA HIS A 63 20.89 1.67 12.84
C HIS A 63 20.45 1.81 11.36
N PRO A 64 21.12 2.67 10.57
CA PRO A 64 20.79 2.88 9.15
C PRO A 64 20.75 1.59 8.32
N ASP A 65 21.68 0.67 8.55
CA ASP A 65 21.74 -0.60 7.83
C ASP A 65 20.52 -1.49 8.12
N ARG A 66 20.02 -1.48 9.36
CA ARG A 66 18.81 -2.22 9.74
C ARG A 66 17.61 -1.67 8.98
N MET A 67 17.42 -0.35 9.03
CA MET A 67 16.30 0.31 8.34
C MET A 67 16.37 0.14 6.83
N MET A 68 17.57 0.23 6.25
CA MET A 68 17.77 0.00 4.82
C MET A 68 17.36 -1.42 4.43
N ASN A 69 17.82 -2.43 5.17
CA ASN A 69 17.47 -3.82 4.92
C ASN A 69 15.96 -4.06 5.05
N THR A 70 15.31 -3.43 6.03
CA THR A 70 13.86 -3.52 6.20
C THR A 70 13.11 -2.92 5.02
N VAL A 71 13.48 -1.73 4.54
CA VAL A 71 12.84 -1.12 3.37
C VAL A 71 13.08 -1.96 2.12
N VAL A 72 14.30 -2.44 1.90
CA VAL A 72 14.64 -3.30 0.75
C VAL A 72 13.84 -4.61 0.77
N GLY A 73 13.68 -5.22 1.95
CA GLY A 73 12.86 -6.41 2.14
C GLY A 73 11.41 -6.17 1.72
N LEU A 74 10.78 -5.14 2.27
CA LEU A 74 9.40 -4.80 1.93
C LEU A 74 9.23 -4.44 0.44
N VAL A 75 10.12 -3.64 -0.12
CA VAL A 75 10.11 -3.26 -1.54
C VAL A 75 10.25 -4.49 -2.45
N SER A 76 10.98 -5.52 -2.02
CA SER A 76 11.09 -6.77 -2.76
C SER A 76 9.76 -7.53 -2.74
N GLU A 77 9.09 -7.61 -1.58
CA GLU A 77 7.76 -8.22 -1.47
C GLU A 77 6.71 -7.50 -2.33
N LEU A 78 6.66 -6.17 -2.26
CA LEU A 78 5.73 -5.36 -3.05
C LEU A 78 5.94 -5.55 -4.57
N GLN A 79 7.19 -5.68 -5.03
CA GLN A 79 7.48 -5.97 -6.43
C GLN A 79 7.06 -7.38 -6.84
N MET A 80 7.32 -8.39 -6.00
CA MET A 80 6.93 -9.78 -6.28
C MET A 80 5.40 -9.92 -6.40
N GLU A 81 4.64 -9.18 -5.60
CA GLU A 81 3.19 -9.12 -5.65
C GLU A 81 2.64 -8.16 -6.74
N GLY A 82 3.52 -7.54 -7.53
CA GLY A 82 3.16 -6.65 -8.63
C GLY A 82 2.53 -5.33 -8.20
N LEU A 83 2.70 -4.93 -6.94
CA LEU A 83 2.09 -3.73 -6.35
C LEU A 83 2.79 -2.44 -6.77
N ILE A 84 4.11 -2.54 -6.97
CA ILE A 84 4.95 -1.44 -7.44
C ILE A 84 5.80 -1.87 -8.63
N VAL A 85 6.21 -0.90 -9.44
CA VAL A 85 7.11 -1.12 -10.58
C VAL A 85 8.31 -0.16 -10.50
N PRO A 86 9.49 -0.57 -10.98
CA PRO A 86 10.65 0.32 -11.06
C PRO A 86 10.33 1.56 -11.90
N LEU A 87 10.72 2.72 -11.37
CA LEU A 87 10.68 3.98 -12.11
C LEU A 87 12.06 4.18 -12.75
N GLY A 88 12.12 4.33 -14.07
CA GLY A 88 13.37 4.64 -14.77
C GLY A 88 14.00 5.93 -14.22
N GLU A 89 15.34 6.00 -14.23
CA GLU A 89 16.12 7.06 -13.58
C GLU A 89 15.91 8.48 -14.16
N ASP A 90 15.15 8.61 -15.25
CA ASP A 90 15.06 9.82 -16.08
C ASP A 90 13.83 10.71 -15.80
N LEU A 91 13.09 10.43 -14.73
CA LEU A 91 11.96 11.28 -14.31
C LEU A 91 12.40 12.34 -13.30
N PRO A 92 11.91 13.59 -13.45
CA PRO A 92 12.22 14.67 -12.54
C PRO A 92 11.84 14.28 -11.11
N ASP A 93 12.67 14.69 -10.15
CA ASP A 93 12.36 14.50 -8.74
C ASP A 93 10.98 15.10 -8.43
N PRO A 94 10.12 14.38 -7.70
CA PRO A 94 8.86 14.95 -7.24
C PRO A 94 9.13 16.20 -6.40
N GLU A 95 8.11 17.06 -6.26
CA GLU A 95 8.19 18.22 -5.37
C GLU A 95 8.64 17.78 -3.96
N PRO A 96 9.43 18.62 -3.27
CA PRO A 96 9.98 18.27 -1.97
C PRO A 96 8.87 17.88 -1.00
N LEU A 97 8.95 16.64 -0.55
CA LEU A 97 7.95 16.04 0.33
C LEU A 97 8.05 16.61 1.73
N ASN A 98 6.91 17.00 2.28
CA ASN A 98 6.83 17.47 3.65
C ASN A 98 6.74 16.28 4.61
N LEU A 99 7.91 15.76 4.95
CA LEU A 99 8.07 14.61 5.83
C LEU A 99 7.70 14.90 7.30
N ASP A 100 7.49 16.17 7.67
CA ASP A 100 7.16 16.58 9.05
C ASP A 100 5.70 16.26 9.41
N ASN A 101 4.85 15.99 8.42
CA ASN A 101 3.42 15.69 8.62
C ASN A 101 3.11 14.19 8.73
N ILE A 102 4.11 13.32 8.59
CA ILE A 102 3.89 11.87 8.68
C ILE A 102 3.69 11.50 10.14
N ALA A 103 2.53 10.92 10.46
CA ALA A 103 2.25 10.41 11.80
C ALA A 103 3.10 9.16 12.04
N VAL A 104 3.91 9.17 13.10
CA VAL A 104 4.80 8.05 13.43
C VAL A 104 4.57 7.60 14.87
N GLU A 105 4.47 6.29 15.07
CA GLU A 105 4.47 5.72 16.40
C GLU A 105 5.86 5.81 17.06
N LYS A 106 5.89 5.78 18.40
CA LYS A 106 7.15 5.86 19.16
C LYS A 106 8.05 4.64 19.03
N SER A 107 7.49 3.51 18.62
CA SER A 107 8.20 2.23 18.55
C SER A 107 8.20 1.73 17.11
N PHE A 108 9.37 1.35 16.62
CA PHE A 108 9.47 0.71 15.31
C PHE A 108 9.02 -0.75 15.39
N VAL A 109 8.00 -1.09 14.62
CA VAL A 109 7.59 -2.48 14.34
C VAL A 109 8.00 -2.81 12.91
N GLU A 110 8.49 -4.03 12.66
CA GLU A 110 8.85 -4.44 11.31
C GLU A 110 7.60 -4.45 10.40
N PRO A 111 7.71 -3.92 9.17
CA PRO A 111 6.58 -3.85 8.26
C PRO A 111 6.16 -5.25 7.85
N LYS A 112 4.85 -5.48 7.79
CA LYS A 112 4.27 -6.74 7.39
C LYS A 112 3.22 -6.51 6.31
N LEU A 113 3.43 -7.10 5.15
CA LEU A 113 2.45 -7.16 4.08
C LEU A 113 1.46 -8.30 4.35
N CYS A 114 0.23 -7.96 4.74
CA CYS A 114 -0.84 -8.92 4.93
C CYS A 114 -1.58 -9.11 3.61
N LYS A 115 -1.56 -10.34 3.05
CA LYS A 115 -2.26 -10.69 1.81
C LYS A 115 -3.55 -11.45 2.13
N TYR A 116 -4.62 -11.06 1.47
CA TYR A 116 -5.94 -11.68 1.59
C TYR A 116 -6.42 -12.06 0.19
N SER A 117 -6.17 -13.31 -0.18
CA SER A 117 -6.69 -13.92 -1.41
C SER A 117 -8.11 -14.45 -1.23
N ASP A 118 -8.52 -14.79 0.00
CA ASP A 118 -9.77 -15.50 0.27
C ASP A 118 -11.02 -14.60 0.16
N LEU A 119 -10.89 -13.27 0.25
CA LEU A 119 -12.01 -12.35 0.02
C LEU A 119 -12.49 -12.37 -1.44
N GLN A 120 -11.65 -12.84 -2.37
CA GLN A 120 -12.04 -13.10 -3.75
C GLN A 120 -13.17 -14.15 -3.82
N ASP A 121 -13.17 -15.15 -2.93
CA ASP A 121 -14.24 -16.15 -2.81
C ASP A 121 -15.46 -15.60 -2.04
N LEU A 122 -15.26 -14.67 -1.10
CA LEU A 122 -16.34 -14.11 -0.29
C LEU A 122 -17.22 -13.11 -1.07
N LEU A 123 -16.64 -12.37 -2.02
CA LEU A 123 -17.38 -11.46 -2.91
C LEU A 123 -18.18 -12.19 -4.01
N ILE A 124 -17.80 -13.42 -4.36
CA ILE A 124 -18.57 -14.28 -5.30
C ILE A 124 -19.87 -14.78 -4.66
N LEU A 125 -19.98 -14.72 -3.34
CA LEU A 125 -21.15 -15.16 -2.58
C LEU A 125 -22.21 -14.07 -2.35
N ASP A 126 -22.04 -12.87 -2.91
CA ASP A 126 -23.05 -11.81 -2.78
C ASP A 126 -24.18 -12.00 -3.82
N PRO A 127 -25.43 -12.32 -3.42
CA PRO A 127 -26.54 -12.61 -4.35
C PRO A 127 -27.07 -11.41 -5.15
N ILE A 128 -26.43 -10.24 -5.11
CA ILE A 128 -26.85 -9.01 -5.82
C ILE A 128 -26.37 -8.90 -7.26
N HIS A 129 -25.76 -9.94 -7.85
CA HIS A 129 -25.35 -9.90 -9.27
C HIS A 129 -26.41 -10.38 -10.28
N ASP A 130 -27.65 -10.63 -9.83
CA ASP A 130 -28.77 -10.94 -10.73
C ASP A 130 -29.85 -9.84 -10.67
N VAL A 131 -29.46 -8.62 -11.04
CA VAL A 131 -30.44 -7.57 -11.37
C VAL A 131 -30.98 -7.84 -12.76
N THR A 132 -32.11 -8.56 -12.82
CA THR A 132 -33.06 -8.30 -13.91
C THR A 132 -33.50 -6.83 -13.84
N ASP A 133 -33.93 -6.24 -14.96
CA ASP A 133 -34.26 -4.80 -15.15
C ASP A 133 -35.30 -4.21 -14.15
N SER A 134 -35.81 -5.00 -13.21
CA SER A 134 -36.73 -4.58 -12.15
C SER A 134 -36.01 -4.62 -10.80
N GLY A 135 -35.52 -3.45 -10.36
CA GLY A 135 -34.91 -3.28 -9.04
C GLY A 135 -35.81 -3.68 -7.85
N TRP A 136 -35.16 -3.81 -6.69
CA TRP A 136 -35.63 -4.27 -5.37
C TRP A 136 -37.16 -4.23 -5.10
N PRO A 137 -37.75 -5.30 -4.53
CA PRO A 137 -39.18 -5.36 -4.27
C PRO A 137 -39.59 -4.32 -3.23
N LYS A 138 -40.62 -3.54 -3.57
CA LYS A 138 -41.33 -2.71 -2.58
C LYS A 138 -42.04 -3.66 -1.61
N ALA A 139 -41.73 -3.53 -0.32
CA ALA A 139 -42.51 -4.17 0.73
C ALA A 139 -43.97 -3.70 0.61
N ASN A 140 -44.85 -4.61 0.19
CA ASN A 140 -46.28 -4.43 0.41
C ASN A 140 -46.52 -4.58 1.90
N ILE A 141 -46.76 -3.44 2.54
CA ILE A 141 -47.36 -3.36 3.87
C ILE A 141 -48.87 -3.50 3.66
N GLU A 142 -49.41 -4.64 4.08
CA GLU A 142 -50.86 -4.86 4.32
C GLU A 142 -51.35 -4.03 5.51
#